data_AF-A0AAW2QTP0-F1
#
_entry.id   AF-A0AAW2QTP0-F1
#
_cell.length_a   1.000
_cell.length_b   1.000
_cell.length_c   1.000
_cell.angle_alpha   90.00
_cell.angle_beta   90.00
_cell.angle_gamma   90.00
#
_symmetry.space_group_name_H-M   'P 1'
#
loop_
_entity.id
_entity.type
_entity.pdbx_description
1 polymer ?
#
loop_
_entity_poly.entity_id
_entity_poly.type
_entity_poly.pdbx_seq_one_letter_code
_entity_poly.pdbx_strand_id
1 'polypeptide(L)'
;MAESSNTSSAGGGGSWSAALSGKSDQEKEELLDRMLTRLALCDDSKLQDLLAKILPISIAALSSASSSLRNKVIEILSHVNKRVKHQLEISLPLSELWKLYVESTAAPMVRNFCIVYVEMAIDRVHKEEKQLMAPMFLTSISKLPPQHQDILLRITAKVIGECHASQVSDEALEKYRILVGSKGKIFLNFVSIQFCISHPLRGMLNVIGALELPSELVYPIYIAACSDSHEYVIKKGEELLKKNASGVNLDDLNLISRLFLLFNGTTGSDSIAPESKVNPGNLALRLRLMSIFCRSITAANSFPSTLQCIFGCIFGTDATSRLKQLGFILYACQTYAADAIARETRSFCFQAVGLLAQRMPQLFRDKIDVAVRLFDALKLEGQYIRMIVQKQQFYCD
;
A
#
# COMPACT_ATOMS: atom_id res chain seq x y z
N MET A 1 -4.33 -55.39 25.05
CA MET A 1 -3.65 -54.73 23.92
C MET A 1 -4.61 -53.64 23.45
N ALA A 2 -4.57 -52.41 23.97
CA ALA A 2 -3.61 -51.32 23.67
C ALA A 2 -3.46 -51.16 22.14
N GLU A 3 -3.80 -50.05 21.49
CA GLU A 3 -3.44 -48.66 21.83
C GLU A 3 -4.52 -47.62 21.48
N SER A 4 -4.45 -46.54 22.25
CA SER A 4 -5.20 -45.29 22.19
C SER A 4 -4.50 -44.30 21.25
N SER A 5 -5.25 -43.59 20.41
CA SER A 5 -4.78 -42.34 19.79
C SER A 5 -5.82 -41.25 20.00
N ASN A 6 -5.69 -40.59 21.15
CA ASN A 6 -6.51 -39.45 21.57
C ASN A 6 -5.69 -38.17 21.28
N THR A 7 -5.83 -37.59 20.09
CA THR A 7 -5.26 -36.28 19.77
C THR A 7 -6.21 -35.19 20.28
N SER A 8 -5.95 -34.76 21.50
CA SER A 8 -6.62 -33.64 22.15
C SER A 8 -6.31 -32.31 21.43
N SER A 9 -7.36 -31.70 20.92
CA SER A 9 -7.44 -30.28 20.58
C SER A 9 -7.24 -29.42 21.84
N ALA A 10 -6.02 -28.95 22.08
CA ALA A 10 -5.71 -28.01 23.15
C ALA A 10 -5.86 -26.57 22.63
N GLY A 11 -7.08 -26.03 22.72
CA GLY A 11 -7.34 -24.59 22.66
C GLY A 11 -6.85 -23.92 23.95
N GLY A 12 -5.60 -23.49 23.98
CA GLY A 12 -5.00 -22.76 25.11
C GLY A 12 -5.37 -21.28 25.08
N GLY A 13 -6.26 -20.84 25.97
CA GLY A 13 -6.45 -19.42 26.28
C GLY A 13 -5.16 -18.80 26.81
N GLY A 14 -4.87 -17.55 26.44
CA GLY A 14 -3.61 -16.86 26.73
C GLY A 14 -3.19 -16.93 28.21
N SER A 15 -1.99 -17.45 28.48
CA SER A 15 -1.44 -17.68 29.82
C SER A 15 -1.37 -16.42 30.71
N TRP A 16 -1.39 -15.23 30.12
CA TRP A 16 -1.38 -13.93 30.83
C TRP A 16 -2.75 -13.53 31.37
N SER A 17 -3.83 -13.86 30.66
CA SER A 17 -5.21 -13.53 31.09
C SER A 17 -5.57 -14.28 32.36
N ALA A 18 -5.18 -15.55 32.47
CA ALA A 18 -5.32 -16.33 33.70
C ALA A 18 -4.42 -15.78 34.84
N ALA A 19 -3.24 -15.27 34.52
CA ALA A 19 -2.30 -14.74 35.51
C ALA A 19 -2.75 -13.39 36.12
N LEU A 20 -3.60 -12.63 35.42
CA LEU A 20 -4.07 -11.31 35.81
C LEU A 20 -5.55 -11.27 36.22
N SER A 21 -6.35 -12.25 35.79
CA SER A 21 -7.77 -12.34 36.11
C SER A 21 -7.99 -12.59 37.62
N GLY A 22 -8.92 -11.84 38.21
CA GLY A 22 -9.30 -11.96 39.63
C GLY A 22 -8.33 -11.33 40.63
N LYS A 23 -7.19 -10.77 40.20
CA LYS A 23 -6.21 -10.13 41.09
C LYS A 23 -6.52 -8.66 41.34
N SER A 24 -6.31 -8.21 42.57
CA SER A 24 -6.36 -6.78 42.91
C SER A 24 -5.22 -6.02 42.24
N ASP A 25 -5.34 -4.70 42.09
CA ASP A 25 -4.28 -3.89 41.48
C ASP A 25 -2.97 -3.95 42.31
N GLN A 26 -3.08 -4.11 43.63
CA GLN A 26 -1.93 -4.27 44.53
C GLN A 26 -1.21 -5.61 44.32
N GLU A 27 -1.95 -6.71 44.12
CA GLU A 27 -1.36 -8.02 43.80
C GLU A 27 -0.68 -8.05 42.43
N LYS A 28 -1.22 -7.30 41.46
CA LYS A 28 -0.59 -7.11 40.15
C LYS A 28 0.70 -6.32 40.29
N GLU A 29 0.73 -5.29 41.13
CA GLU A 29 1.92 -4.48 41.41
C GLU A 29 3.03 -5.33 42.04
N GLU A 30 2.73 -6.13 43.06
CA GLU A 30 3.69 -7.06 43.66
C GLU A 30 4.19 -8.15 42.68
N LEU A 31 3.34 -8.59 41.75
CA LEU A 31 3.74 -9.52 40.70
C LEU A 31 4.75 -8.86 39.75
N LEU A 32 4.48 -7.62 39.34
CA LEU A 32 5.39 -6.84 38.49
C LEU A 32 6.71 -6.53 39.20
N ASP A 33 6.70 -6.22 40.50
CA ASP A 33 7.92 -6.05 41.29
C ASP A 33 8.76 -7.33 41.32
N ARG A 34 8.12 -8.47 41.60
CA ARG A 34 8.80 -9.77 41.54
C ARG A 34 9.39 -10.06 40.16
N MET A 35 8.70 -9.65 39.10
CA MET A 35 9.19 -9.81 37.72
C MET A 35 10.35 -8.86 37.42
N LEU A 36 10.31 -7.62 37.91
CA LEU A 36 11.41 -6.65 37.77
C LEU A 36 12.66 -7.12 38.50
N THR A 37 12.54 -7.65 39.73
CA THR A 37 13.67 -8.23 40.46
C THR A 37 14.25 -9.45 39.72
N ARG A 38 13.39 -10.32 39.18
CA ARG A 38 13.84 -11.47 38.38
C ARG A 38 14.54 -11.02 37.10
N LEU A 39 14.06 -9.97 36.45
CA LEU A 39 14.70 -9.39 35.27
C LEU A 39 16.08 -8.82 35.64
N ALA A 40 16.20 -8.13 36.77
CA ALA A 40 17.48 -7.58 37.23
C ALA A 40 18.53 -8.67 37.47
N LEU A 41 18.13 -9.79 38.07
CA LEU A 41 19.01 -10.90 38.45
C LEU A 41 19.18 -11.98 37.36
N CYS A 42 18.53 -11.85 36.21
CA CYS A 42 18.61 -12.84 35.15
C CYS A 42 19.88 -12.71 34.32
N ASP A 43 20.57 -13.83 34.13
CA ASP A 43 21.67 -13.99 33.18
C ASP A 43 21.15 -13.97 31.73
N ASP A 44 22.01 -13.55 30.80
CA ASP A 44 21.67 -13.39 29.38
C ASP A 44 21.18 -14.69 28.71
N SER A 45 21.67 -15.86 29.16
CA SER A 45 21.28 -17.18 28.63
C SER A 45 19.83 -17.57 28.91
N LYS A 46 19.22 -17.02 29.97
CA LYS A 46 17.82 -17.29 30.36
C LYS A 46 16.89 -16.10 30.05
N LEU A 47 17.46 -15.02 29.52
CA LEU A 47 16.73 -13.79 29.28
C LEU A 47 15.61 -14.00 28.25
N GLN A 48 15.83 -14.81 27.22
CA GLN A 48 14.82 -15.12 26.21
C GLN A 48 13.56 -15.79 26.81
N ASP A 49 13.73 -16.83 27.62
CA ASP A 49 12.63 -17.54 28.28
C ASP A 49 11.88 -16.65 29.28
N LEU A 50 12.63 -15.78 29.96
CA LEU A 50 12.05 -14.83 30.89
C LEU A 50 11.23 -13.77 30.15
N LEU A 51 11.75 -13.22 29.05
CA LEU A 51 11.05 -12.22 28.23
C LEU A 51 9.78 -12.79 27.59
N ALA A 52 9.78 -14.07 27.21
CA ALA A 52 8.59 -14.75 26.69
C ALA A 52 7.40 -14.68 27.66
N LYS A 53 7.66 -14.67 28.98
CA LYS A 53 6.64 -14.55 30.02
C LYS A 53 6.42 -13.11 30.48
N ILE A 54 7.50 -12.33 30.61
CA ILE A 54 7.44 -10.98 31.16
C ILE A 54 6.71 -10.01 30.23
N LEU A 55 6.97 -10.08 28.91
CA LEU A 55 6.42 -9.12 27.96
C LEU A 55 4.89 -9.19 27.84
N PRO A 56 4.26 -10.36 27.58
CA PRO A 56 2.81 -10.43 27.46
C PRO A 56 2.08 -10.03 28.75
N ILE A 57 2.60 -10.44 29.92
CA ILE A 57 2.00 -10.13 31.23
C ILE A 57 2.12 -8.64 31.54
N SER A 58 3.29 -8.05 31.34
CA SER A 58 3.52 -6.62 31.58
C SER A 58 2.65 -5.75 30.68
N ILE A 59 2.57 -6.08 29.39
CA ILE A 59 1.77 -5.31 28.43
C ILE A 59 0.27 -5.49 28.72
N ALA A 60 -0.20 -6.69 29.07
CA ALA A 60 -1.59 -6.91 29.48
C ALA A 60 -1.97 -6.12 30.74
N ALA A 61 -1.04 -5.93 31.68
CA ALA A 61 -1.25 -5.14 32.90
C ALA A 61 -1.48 -3.65 32.62
N LEU A 62 -1.07 -3.11 31.47
CA LEU A 62 -1.37 -1.72 31.05
C LEU A 62 -2.86 -1.43 30.88
N SER A 63 -3.70 -2.46 30.81
CA SER A 63 -5.16 -2.30 30.78
C SER A 63 -5.74 -1.79 32.11
N SER A 64 -5.02 -1.90 33.23
CA SER A 64 -5.50 -1.39 34.52
C SER A 64 -5.52 0.15 34.57
N ALA A 65 -6.51 0.69 35.28
CA ALA A 65 -6.68 2.13 35.46
C ALA A 65 -5.65 2.77 36.41
N SER A 66 -4.95 1.96 37.23
CA SER A 66 -3.97 2.47 38.20
C SER A 66 -2.77 3.16 37.52
N SER A 67 -2.39 4.34 38.01
CA SER A 67 -1.20 5.09 37.54
C SER A 67 0.10 4.49 38.06
N SER A 68 0.12 3.94 39.29
CA SER A 68 1.30 3.27 39.87
C SER A 68 1.71 2.07 39.00
N LEU A 69 0.73 1.24 38.65
CA LEU A 69 0.93 0.04 37.84
C LEU A 69 1.44 0.40 36.43
N ARG A 70 0.89 1.44 35.81
CA ARG A 70 1.34 1.90 34.48
C ARG A 70 2.78 2.38 34.49
N ASN A 71 3.17 3.18 35.49
CA ASN A 71 4.55 3.64 35.63
C ASN A 71 5.51 2.46 35.83
N LYS A 72 5.10 1.46 36.60
CA LYS A 72 5.89 0.26 36.85
C LYS A 72 6.08 -0.61 35.61
N VAL A 73 5.02 -0.79 34.82
CA VAL A 73 5.15 -1.47 33.53
C VAL A 73 6.10 -0.72 32.61
N ILE A 74 6.01 0.60 32.52
CA ILE A 74 6.92 1.41 31.69
C ILE A 74 8.37 1.27 32.17
N GLU A 75 8.62 1.21 33.48
CA GLU A 75 9.93 0.92 34.05
C GLU A 75 10.46 -0.45 33.60
N ILE A 76 9.66 -1.50 33.73
CA ILE A 76 10.02 -2.86 33.28
C ILE A 76 10.34 -2.87 31.78
N LEU A 77 9.47 -2.29 30.95
CA LEU A 77 9.65 -2.21 29.50
C LEU A 77 10.91 -1.42 29.11
N SER A 78 11.26 -0.37 29.87
CA SER A 78 12.50 0.38 29.70
C SER A 78 13.74 -0.48 29.98
N HIS A 79 13.74 -1.26 31.06
CA HIS A 79 14.81 -2.21 31.37
C HIS A 79 14.94 -3.31 30.32
N VAL A 80 13.81 -3.84 29.85
CA VAL A 80 13.79 -4.80 28.74
C VAL A 80 14.42 -4.17 27.50
N ASN A 81 14.00 -2.97 27.10
CA ASN A 81 14.53 -2.30 25.91
C ASN A 81 16.04 -2.05 26.01
N LYS A 82 16.56 -1.67 27.19
CA LYS A 82 18.01 -1.48 27.39
C LYS A 82 18.82 -2.76 27.12
N ARG A 83 18.35 -3.92 27.60
CA ARG A 83 19.03 -5.21 27.39
C ARG A 83 18.87 -5.72 25.95
N VAL A 84 17.65 -5.64 25.45
CA VAL A 84 17.26 -6.16 24.13
C VAL A 84 17.86 -5.35 22.98
N LYS A 85 18.11 -4.04 23.13
CA LYS A 85 18.59 -3.16 22.06
C LYS A 85 19.95 -3.56 21.47
N HIS A 86 20.87 -4.07 22.28
CA HIS A 86 22.23 -4.42 21.85
C HIS A 86 22.41 -5.92 21.55
N GLN A 87 21.44 -6.75 21.92
CA GLN A 87 21.45 -8.20 21.74
C GLN A 87 20.37 -8.62 20.74
N LEU A 88 20.75 -8.64 19.46
CA LEU A 88 19.83 -8.99 18.35
C LEU A 88 19.55 -10.51 18.26
N GLU A 89 20.37 -11.35 18.91
CA GLU A 89 20.19 -12.80 18.95
C GLU A 89 18.99 -13.24 19.81
N ILE A 90 18.54 -12.39 20.74
CA ILE A 90 17.42 -12.71 21.61
C ILE A 90 16.11 -12.56 20.83
N SER A 91 15.42 -13.70 20.67
CA SER A 91 14.10 -13.75 20.04
C SER A 91 13.02 -13.27 21.01
N LEU A 92 12.04 -12.53 20.48
CA LEU A 92 10.89 -12.03 21.25
C LEU A 92 9.65 -12.89 20.95
N PRO A 93 8.69 -13.01 21.89
CA PRO A 93 7.52 -13.87 21.75
C PRO A 93 6.48 -13.29 20.76
N LEU A 94 6.76 -13.36 19.45
CA LEU A 94 5.92 -12.77 18.41
C LEU A 94 4.48 -13.30 18.40
N SER A 95 4.32 -14.62 18.52
CA SER A 95 3.01 -15.27 18.50
C SER A 95 2.11 -14.82 19.65
N GLU A 96 2.65 -14.73 20.87
CA GLU A 96 1.89 -14.29 22.05
C GLU A 96 1.62 -12.78 22.04
N LEU A 97 2.57 -11.96 21.56
CA LEU A 97 2.35 -10.53 21.37
C LEU A 97 1.25 -10.24 20.35
N TRP A 98 1.20 -11.02 19.26
CA TRP A 98 0.14 -10.90 18.26
C TRP A 98 -1.23 -11.32 18.81
N LYS A 99 -1.31 -12.44 19.55
CA LYS A 99 -2.56 -12.83 20.23
C LYS A 99 -3.05 -11.75 21.18
N LEU A 100 -2.15 -11.19 21.99
CA LEU A 100 -2.49 -10.09 22.90
C LEU A 100 -3.01 -8.85 22.16
N TYR A 101 -2.42 -8.52 21.01
CA TYR A 101 -2.88 -7.41 20.17
C TYR A 101 -4.30 -7.64 19.62
N VAL A 102 -4.62 -8.87 19.22
CA VAL A 102 -5.93 -9.25 18.66
C VAL A 102 -7.01 -9.32 19.75
N GLU A 103 -6.69 -9.83 20.94
CA GLU A 103 -7.63 -9.94 22.06
C GLU A 103 -7.90 -8.58 22.73
N SER A 104 -6.91 -7.70 22.79
CA SER A 104 -6.98 -6.44 23.55
C SER A 104 -7.60 -5.28 22.77
N THR A 105 -8.62 -5.53 21.94
CA THR A 105 -9.27 -4.48 21.11
C THR A 105 -9.82 -3.31 21.92
N ALA A 106 -10.25 -3.57 23.16
CA ALA A 106 -10.84 -2.58 24.06
C ALA A 106 -9.81 -1.71 24.81
N ALA A 107 -8.51 -2.03 24.75
CA ALA A 107 -7.45 -1.32 25.50
C ALA A 107 -6.42 -0.67 24.55
N PRO A 108 -6.59 0.61 24.17
CA PRO A 108 -5.71 1.28 23.21
C PRO A 108 -4.24 1.32 23.64
N MET A 109 -3.98 1.51 24.94
CA MET A 109 -2.61 1.58 25.47
C MET A 109 -1.87 0.25 25.30
N VAL A 110 -2.54 -0.87 25.57
CA VAL A 110 -2.00 -2.23 25.34
C VAL A 110 -1.65 -2.41 23.87
N ARG A 111 -2.52 -2.00 22.95
CA ARG A 111 -2.30 -2.13 21.50
C ARG A 111 -1.12 -1.31 20.99
N ASN A 112 -0.96 -0.08 21.48
CA ASN A 112 0.13 0.82 21.07
C ASN A 112 1.51 0.28 21.52
N PHE A 113 1.60 -0.35 22.69
CA PHE A 113 2.85 -0.98 23.12
C PHE A 113 3.05 -2.34 22.43
N CYS A 114 2.00 -3.15 22.30
CA CYS A 114 2.06 -4.43 21.58
C CYS A 114 2.62 -4.25 20.16
N ILE A 115 2.16 -3.25 19.41
CA ILE A 115 2.56 -3.09 18.00
C ILE A 115 4.06 -2.78 17.85
N VAL A 116 4.62 -1.98 18.76
CA VAL A 116 6.06 -1.66 18.77
C VAL A 116 6.89 -2.92 19.05
N TYR A 117 6.46 -3.76 20.00
CA TYR A 117 7.16 -5.01 20.29
C TYR A 117 6.97 -6.05 19.18
N VAL A 118 5.83 -6.07 18.49
CA VAL A 118 5.62 -6.90 17.28
C VAL A 118 6.59 -6.49 16.18
N GLU A 119 6.75 -5.20 15.92
CA GLU A 119 7.72 -4.68 14.95
C GLU A 119 9.15 -5.13 15.30
N MET A 120 9.57 -4.93 16.55
CA MET A 120 10.90 -5.35 17.02
C MET A 120 11.10 -6.87 16.96
N ALA A 121 10.04 -7.65 17.24
CA ALA A 121 10.10 -9.11 17.24
C ALA A 121 10.29 -9.66 15.83
N ILE A 122 9.61 -9.09 14.84
CA ILE A 122 9.70 -9.54 13.45
C ILE A 122 11.11 -9.38 12.89
N ASP A 123 11.85 -8.38 13.35
CA ASP A 123 13.25 -8.19 12.92
C ASP A 123 14.17 -9.30 13.43
N ARG A 124 13.81 -9.98 14.53
CA ARG A 124 14.63 -10.97 15.23
C ARG A 124 14.27 -12.43 14.93
N VAL A 125 13.04 -12.67 14.49
CA VAL A 125 12.51 -14.02 14.27
C VAL A 125 13.09 -14.69 13.02
N HIS A 126 13.09 -16.03 12.95
CA HIS A 126 13.54 -16.77 11.78
C HIS A 126 12.63 -16.59 10.55
N LYS A 127 13.21 -16.72 9.35
CA LYS A 127 12.55 -16.46 8.06
C LYS A 127 11.21 -17.20 7.89
N GLU A 128 11.12 -18.45 8.35
CA GLU A 128 9.93 -19.30 8.20
C GLU A 128 8.73 -18.73 8.97
N GLU A 129 8.93 -18.35 10.24
CA GLU A 129 7.88 -17.78 11.07
C GLU A 129 7.48 -16.38 10.57
N LYS A 130 8.43 -15.57 10.06
CA LYS A 130 8.10 -14.28 9.42
C LYS A 130 7.11 -14.46 8.27
N GLN A 131 7.36 -15.43 7.37
CA GLN A 131 6.51 -15.68 6.19
C GLN A 131 5.06 -16.02 6.57
N LEU A 132 4.85 -16.79 7.64
CA LEU A 132 3.52 -17.18 8.09
C LEU A 132 2.75 -16.04 8.77
N MET A 133 3.46 -15.05 9.32
CA MET A 133 2.86 -13.91 10.02
C MET A 133 2.40 -12.79 9.08
N ALA A 134 3.05 -12.60 7.93
CA ALA A 134 2.68 -11.54 6.98
C ALA A 134 1.21 -11.61 6.49
N PRO A 135 0.65 -12.77 6.09
CA PRO A 135 -0.78 -12.89 5.78
C PRO A 135 -1.67 -12.55 6.99
N MET A 136 -1.26 -12.94 8.20
CA MET A 136 -2.03 -12.74 9.42
C MET A 136 -2.23 -11.26 9.73
N PHE A 137 -1.22 -10.42 9.55
CA PHE A 137 -1.30 -8.98 9.77
C PHE A 137 -2.32 -8.29 8.86
N LEU A 138 -2.48 -8.79 7.64
CA LEU A 138 -3.38 -8.22 6.64
C LEU A 138 -4.86 -8.57 6.87
N THR A 139 -5.16 -9.67 7.60
CA THR A 139 -6.54 -10.16 7.80
C THR A 139 -7.48 -9.13 8.41
N SER A 140 -7.00 -8.29 9.33
CA SER A 140 -7.86 -7.36 10.08
C SER A 140 -7.52 -5.88 9.89
N ILE A 141 -6.68 -5.56 8.89
CA ILE A 141 -6.09 -4.22 8.76
C ILE A 141 -7.12 -3.11 8.59
N SER A 142 -8.22 -3.39 7.90
CA SER A 142 -9.31 -2.45 7.62
C SER A 142 -10.02 -1.92 8.88
N LYS A 143 -9.89 -2.62 10.02
CA LYS A 143 -10.54 -2.26 11.28
C LYS A 143 -9.59 -1.59 12.27
N LEU A 144 -8.31 -1.43 11.91
CA LEU A 144 -7.28 -0.91 12.83
C LEU A 144 -7.15 0.61 12.71
N PRO A 145 -6.62 1.31 13.72
CA PRO A 145 -6.27 2.72 13.62
C PRO A 145 -5.24 2.98 12.50
N PRO A 146 -5.27 4.14 11.81
CA PRO A 146 -4.37 4.44 10.68
C PRO A 146 -2.88 4.25 11.00
N GLN A 147 -2.44 4.64 12.20
CA GLN A 147 -1.05 4.45 12.65
C GLN A 147 -0.65 2.96 12.69
N HIS A 148 -1.55 2.09 13.18
CA HIS A 148 -1.29 0.66 13.23
C HIS A 148 -1.36 0.01 11.85
N GLN A 149 -2.21 0.53 10.96
CA GLN A 149 -2.25 0.08 9.57
C GLN A 149 -0.90 0.33 8.91
N ASP A 150 -0.38 1.55 9.00
CA ASP A 150 0.91 1.93 8.39
C ASP A 150 2.07 1.06 8.90
N ILE A 151 2.18 0.86 10.22
CA ILE A 151 3.23 0.00 10.80
C ILE A 151 3.10 -1.44 10.30
N LEU A 152 1.91 -2.04 10.33
CA LEU A 152 1.70 -3.41 9.88
C LEU A 152 1.94 -3.58 8.37
N LEU A 153 1.57 -2.58 7.58
CA LEU A 153 1.81 -2.55 6.15
C LEU A 153 3.32 -2.49 5.84
N ARG A 154 4.06 -1.62 6.54
CA ARG A 154 5.52 -1.50 6.42
C ARG A 154 6.23 -2.80 6.78
N ILE A 155 5.84 -3.41 7.90
CA ILE A 155 6.33 -4.71 8.34
C ILE A 155 6.04 -5.78 7.29
N THR A 156 4.79 -5.84 6.80
CA THR A 156 4.38 -6.84 5.81
C THR A 156 5.16 -6.67 4.50
N ALA A 157 5.37 -5.44 4.05
CA ALA A 157 6.21 -5.15 2.89
C ALA A 157 7.65 -5.62 3.09
N LYS A 158 8.24 -5.37 4.27
CA LYS A 158 9.59 -5.84 4.63
C LYS A 158 9.68 -7.37 4.59
N VAL A 159 8.74 -8.06 5.23
CA VAL A 159 8.70 -9.54 5.23
C VAL A 159 8.54 -10.08 3.82
N ILE A 160 7.66 -9.51 3.00
CA ILE A 160 7.49 -9.93 1.61
C ILE A 160 8.80 -9.73 0.82
N GLY A 161 9.49 -8.61 1.03
CA GLY A 161 10.78 -8.31 0.41
C GLY A 161 11.87 -9.30 0.76
N GLU A 162 12.12 -9.51 2.04
CA GLU A 162 13.20 -10.35 2.53
C GLU A 162 12.90 -11.83 2.33
N CYS A 163 11.65 -12.24 2.58
CA CYS A 163 11.32 -13.64 2.72
C CYS A 163 10.79 -14.28 1.43
N HIS A 164 10.11 -13.52 0.57
CA HIS A 164 9.49 -14.03 -0.66
C HIS A 164 10.25 -13.67 -1.95
N ALA A 165 11.42 -13.03 -1.85
CA ALA A 165 12.24 -12.68 -3.02
C ALA A 165 12.71 -13.89 -3.85
N SER A 166 12.93 -15.05 -3.21
CA SER A 166 13.32 -16.29 -3.89
C SER A 166 12.10 -17.08 -4.34
N GLN A 167 11.32 -17.59 -3.39
CA GLN A 167 10.08 -18.37 -3.60
C GLN A 167 9.16 -18.18 -2.39
N VAL A 168 7.86 -18.34 -2.62
CA VAL A 168 6.84 -18.33 -1.57
C VAL A 168 6.61 -19.77 -1.13
N SER A 169 6.59 -20.03 0.18
CA SER A 169 6.23 -21.34 0.71
C SER A 169 4.75 -21.63 0.47
N ASP A 170 4.42 -22.89 0.16
CA ASP A 170 3.03 -23.30 -0.14
C ASP A 170 2.08 -23.00 1.02
N GLU A 171 2.56 -23.13 2.27
CA GLU A 171 1.77 -22.83 3.47
C GLU A 171 1.46 -21.33 3.62
N ALA A 172 2.42 -20.44 3.30
CA ALA A 172 2.18 -19.00 3.30
C ALA A 172 1.24 -18.60 2.15
N LEU A 173 1.39 -19.25 0.98
CA LEU A 173 0.56 -18.99 -0.19
C LEU A 173 -0.91 -19.30 0.08
N GLU A 174 -1.21 -20.42 0.72
CA GLU A 174 -2.60 -20.78 1.06
C GLU A 174 -3.25 -19.74 1.98
N LYS A 175 -2.50 -19.23 2.97
CA LYS A 175 -2.97 -18.12 3.84
C LYS A 175 -3.22 -16.83 3.05
N TYR A 176 -2.36 -16.51 2.06
CA TYR A 176 -2.61 -15.39 1.17
C TYR A 176 -3.85 -15.59 0.28
N ARG A 177 -4.13 -16.82 -0.20
CA ARG A 177 -5.34 -17.14 -0.97
C ARG A 177 -6.61 -16.89 -0.16
N ILE A 178 -6.64 -17.36 1.09
CA ILE A 178 -7.76 -17.13 2.02
C ILE A 178 -7.98 -15.62 2.26
N LEU A 179 -6.90 -14.86 2.42
CA LEU A 179 -6.96 -13.42 2.60
C LEU A 179 -7.55 -12.73 1.36
N VAL A 180 -7.10 -13.10 0.16
CA VAL A 180 -7.59 -12.47 -1.08
C VAL A 180 -9.05 -12.80 -1.34
N GLY A 181 -9.49 -14.03 -1.05
CA GLY A 181 -10.90 -14.42 -1.18
C GLY A 181 -11.85 -13.61 -0.29
N SER A 182 -11.40 -13.17 0.89
CA SER A 182 -12.24 -12.43 1.85
C SER A 182 -12.09 -10.90 1.77
N LYS A 183 -10.89 -10.38 1.45
CA LYS A 183 -10.54 -8.95 1.50
C LYS A 183 -9.63 -8.46 0.36
N GLY A 184 -9.65 -9.15 -0.78
CA GLY A 184 -8.71 -8.95 -1.90
C GLY A 184 -8.52 -7.51 -2.38
N LYS A 185 -9.57 -6.67 -2.35
CA LYS A 185 -9.48 -5.26 -2.76
C LYS A 185 -8.48 -4.45 -1.91
N ILE A 186 -8.41 -4.72 -0.60
CA ILE A 186 -7.54 -3.99 0.32
C ILE A 186 -6.08 -4.41 0.13
N PHE A 187 -5.85 -5.71 -0.05
CA PHE A 187 -4.53 -6.24 -0.36
C PHE A 187 -4.01 -5.69 -1.69
N LEU A 188 -4.85 -5.64 -2.72
CA LEU A 188 -4.48 -5.13 -4.04
C LEU A 188 -4.23 -3.62 -4.04
N ASN A 189 -5.03 -2.84 -3.31
CA ASN A 189 -4.77 -1.41 -3.13
C ASN A 189 -3.45 -1.19 -2.40
N PHE A 190 -3.19 -1.96 -1.33
CA PHE A 190 -1.93 -1.89 -0.60
C PHE A 190 -0.74 -2.22 -1.50
N VAL A 191 -0.79 -3.32 -2.27
CA VAL A 191 0.30 -3.68 -3.17
C VAL A 191 0.47 -2.62 -4.26
N SER A 192 -0.62 -2.07 -4.79
CA SER A 192 -0.58 -1.01 -5.80
C SER A 192 0.10 0.27 -5.28
N ILE A 193 -0.19 0.68 -4.04
CA ILE A 193 0.44 1.84 -3.39
C ILE A 193 1.92 1.55 -3.10
N GLN A 194 2.24 0.37 -2.57
CA GLN A 194 3.61 0.00 -2.24
C GLN A 194 4.50 -0.18 -3.48
N PHE A 195 3.92 -0.58 -4.61
CA PHE A 195 4.62 -0.65 -5.90
C PHE A 195 5.17 0.72 -6.32
N CYS A 196 4.42 1.79 -6.02
CA CYS A 196 4.81 3.16 -6.33
C CYS A 196 5.85 3.76 -5.37
N ILE A 197 5.96 3.24 -4.13
CA ILE A 197 6.76 3.86 -3.05
C ILE A 197 8.12 3.16 -2.85
N SER A 198 8.41 2.09 -3.59
CA SER A 198 9.68 1.32 -3.64
C SER A 198 10.02 0.42 -2.43
N HIS A 199 10.68 -0.72 -2.74
CA HIS A 199 11.63 -1.54 -1.94
C HIS A 199 11.40 -3.07 -1.77
N PRO A 200 10.24 -3.70 -2.09
CA PRO A 200 10.22 -5.17 -2.16
C PRO A 200 9.45 -5.77 -3.36
N LEU A 201 9.54 -5.15 -4.53
CA LEU A 201 8.77 -5.54 -5.73
C LEU A 201 9.00 -7.00 -6.17
N ARG A 202 10.21 -7.53 -5.95
CA ARG A 202 10.56 -8.91 -6.29
C ARG A 202 9.71 -9.93 -5.52
N GLY A 203 9.59 -9.77 -4.20
CA GLY A 203 8.79 -10.66 -3.37
C GLY A 203 7.30 -10.54 -3.67
N MET A 204 6.83 -9.30 -3.91
CA MET A 204 5.43 -9.05 -4.27
C MET A 204 5.03 -9.72 -5.57
N LEU A 205 5.89 -9.67 -6.59
CA LEU A 205 5.64 -10.34 -7.88
C LEU A 205 5.58 -11.86 -7.75
N ASN A 206 6.42 -12.45 -6.91
CA ASN A 206 6.37 -13.89 -6.66
C ASN A 206 5.06 -14.29 -5.94
N VAL A 207 4.64 -13.52 -4.94
CA VAL A 207 3.36 -13.75 -4.24
C VAL A 207 2.18 -13.59 -5.20
N ILE A 208 2.13 -12.50 -5.97
CA ILE A 208 1.03 -12.26 -6.92
C ILE A 208 1.01 -13.29 -8.04
N GLY A 209 2.18 -13.66 -8.57
CA GLY A 209 2.29 -14.68 -9.60
C GLY A 209 1.77 -16.04 -9.16
N ALA A 210 1.95 -16.39 -7.87
CA ALA A 210 1.49 -17.65 -7.29
C ALA A 210 0.00 -17.64 -6.88
N LEU A 211 -0.59 -16.45 -6.69
CA LEU A 211 -1.99 -16.29 -6.28
C LEU A 211 -3.00 -16.43 -7.43
N GLU A 212 -2.55 -16.49 -8.69
CA GLU A 212 -3.41 -16.70 -9.88
C GLU A 212 -4.67 -15.80 -9.89
N LEU A 213 -4.47 -14.52 -9.56
CA LEU A 213 -5.55 -13.55 -9.46
C LEU A 213 -6.13 -13.15 -10.84
N PRO A 214 -7.37 -12.61 -10.89
CA PRO A 214 -7.98 -12.13 -12.12
C PRO A 214 -7.10 -11.13 -12.87
N SER A 215 -7.02 -11.29 -14.19
CA SER A 215 -6.13 -10.55 -15.08
C SER A 215 -6.30 -9.02 -14.98
N GLU A 216 -7.53 -8.53 -14.82
CA GLU A 216 -7.86 -7.10 -14.62
C GLU A 216 -7.33 -6.50 -13.32
N LEU A 217 -7.07 -7.32 -12.29
CA LEU A 217 -6.58 -6.86 -11.00
C LEU A 217 -5.05 -6.78 -10.98
N VAL A 218 -4.39 -7.73 -11.64
CA VAL A 218 -2.93 -7.83 -11.67
C VAL A 218 -2.29 -7.01 -12.79
N TYR A 219 -3.04 -6.66 -13.84
CA TYR A 219 -2.52 -5.93 -14.99
C TYR A 219 -1.79 -4.62 -14.62
N PRO A 220 -2.33 -3.71 -13.78
CA PRO A 220 -1.61 -2.50 -13.39
C PRO A 220 -0.29 -2.81 -12.67
N ILE A 221 -0.26 -3.87 -11.87
CA ILE A 221 0.91 -4.29 -11.08
C ILE A 221 2.00 -4.85 -12.01
N TYR A 222 1.63 -5.68 -12.98
CA TYR A 222 2.59 -6.21 -13.95
C TYR A 222 3.12 -5.12 -14.88
N ILE A 223 2.31 -4.16 -15.29
CA ILE A 223 2.78 -3.01 -16.07
C ILE A 223 3.77 -2.17 -15.26
N ALA A 224 3.49 -1.92 -13.98
CA ALA A 224 4.42 -1.23 -13.10
C ALA A 224 5.75 -1.99 -12.97
N ALA A 225 5.70 -3.32 -12.83
CA ALA A 225 6.90 -4.17 -12.77
C ALA A 225 7.77 -4.13 -14.03
N CYS A 226 7.13 -4.08 -15.20
CA CYS A 226 7.86 -3.99 -16.45
C CYS A 226 8.58 -2.65 -16.67
N SER A 227 8.27 -1.66 -15.83
CA SER A 227 8.85 -0.31 -15.86
C SER A 227 9.77 -0.03 -14.67
N ASP A 228 10.18 -1.08 -13.97
CA ASP A 228 11.14 -0.99 -12.87
C ASP A 228 12.59 -0.81 -13.35
N SER A 229 13.50 -0.42 -12.47
CA SER A 229 14.94 -0.31 -12.76
C SER A 229 15.67 -1.64 -12.70
N HIS A 230 15.12 -2.64 -12.02
CA HIS A 230 15.80 -3.92 -11.76
C HIS A 230 15.44 -4.97 -12.81
N GLU A 231 16.44 -5.49 -13.53
CA GLU A 231 16.22 -6.40 -14.68
C GLU A 231 15.39 -7.66 -14.35
N TYR A 232 15.58 -8.25 -13.17
CA TYR A 232 14.79 -9.41 -12.72
C TYR A 232 13.29 -9.09 -12.64
N VAL A 233 12.94 -7.92 -12.09
CA VAL A 233 11.56 -7.46 -11.90
C VAL A 233 10.92 -7.24 -13.27
N ILE A 234 11.67 -6.64 -14.22
CA ILE A 234 11.22 -6.45 -15.60
C ILE A 234 10.95 -7.81 -16.27
N LYS A 235 11.92 -8.72 -16.27
CA LYS A 235 11.79 -10.04 -16.92
C LYS A 235 10.63 -10.84 -16.34
N LYS A 236 10.50 -10.88 -15.01
CA LYS A 236 9.42 -11.59 -14.34
C LYS A 236 8.06 -10.93 -14.57
N GLY A 237 8.01 -9.59 -14.57
CA GLY A 237 6.81 -8.82 -14.91
C GLY A 237 6.33 -9.13 -16.34
N GLU A 238 7.24 -9.19 -17.31
CA GLU A 238 6.90 -9.50 -18.71
C GLU A 238 6.43 -10.95 -18.89
N GLU A 239 7.06 -11.90 -18.19
CA GLU A 239 6.63 -13.30 -18.17
C GLU A 239 5.19 -13.43 -17.64
N LEU A 240 4.91 -12.83 -16.48
CA LEU A 240 3.59 -12.87 -15.84
C LEU A 240 2.53 -12.10 -16.64
N LEU A 241 2.89 -10.98 -17.26
CA LEU A 241 1.99 -10.22 -18.12
C LEU A 241 1.55 -11.05 -19.33
N LYS A 242 2.49 -11.75 -19.99
CA LYS A 242 2.18 -12.62 -21.14
C LYS A 242 1.37 -13.84 -20.75
N LYS A 243 1.70 -14.46 -19.61
CA LYS A 243 1.08 -15.70 -19.14
C LYS A 243 -0.34 -15.47 -18.58
N ASN A 244 -0.51 -14.46 -17.74
CA ASN A 244 -1.71 -14.29 -16.93
C ASN A 244 -2.61 -13.12 -17.37
N ALA A 245 -2.12 -12.23 -18.23
CA ALA A 245 -2.81 -10.97 -18.52
C ALA A 245 -2.70 -10.50 -19.98
N SER A 246 -2.46 -11.42 -20.93
CA SER A 246 -2.33 -11.12 -22.36
C SER A 246 -3.65 -10.77 -23.05
N GLY A 247 -4.79 -11.25 -22.52
CA GLY A 247 -6.13 -11.01 -23.06
C GLY A 247 -6.97 -9.97 -22.29
N VAL A 248 -6.34 -9.09 -21.50
CA VAL A 248 -7.05 -8.12 -20.67
C VAL A 248 -7.84 -7.13 -21.54
N ASN A 249 -9.10 -6.87 -21.14
CA ASN A 249 -9.94 -5.88 -21.78
C ASN A 249 -9.46 -4.46 -21.46
N LEU A 250 -8.81 -3.81 -22.42
CA LEU A 250 -8.31 -2.43 -22.29
C LEU A 250 -9.42 -1.37 -22.38
N ASP A 251 -10.67 -1.76 -22.56
CA ASP A 251 -11.84 -0.87 -22.53
C ASP A 251 -12.68 -1.03 -21.25
N ASP A 252 -12.21 -1.79 -20.25
CA ASP A 252 -12.81 -1.76 -18.92
C ASP A 252 -12.54 -0.41 -18.22
N LEU A 253 -13.61 0.27 -17.84
CA LEU A 253 -13.58 1.56 -17.15
C LEU A 253 -12.84 1.49 -15.80
N ASN A 254 -12.98 0.38 -15.05
CA ASN A 254 -12.34 0.23 -13.75
C ASN A 254 -10.83 0.01 -13.88
N LEU A 255 -10.40 -0.76 -14.88
CA LEU A 255 -8.99 -0.91 -15.21
C LEU A 255 -8.38 0.42 -15.69
N ILE A 256 -9.02 1.09 -16.64
CA ILE A 256 -8.54 2.36 -17.19
C ILE A 256 -8.41 3.43 -16.10
N SER A 257 -9.39 3.52 -15.19
CA SER A 257 -9.32 4.45 -14.04
C SER A 257 -8.11 4.17 -13.14
N ARG A 258 -7.78 2.90 -12.89
CA ARG A 258 -6.59 2.51 -12.10
C ARG A 258 -5.29 2.79 -12.83
N LEU A 259 -5.24 2.61 -14.16
CA LEU A 259 -4.08 2.96 -14.98
C LEU A 259 -3.85 4.48 -15.03
N PHE A 260 -4.92 5.28 -15.08
CA PHE A 260 -4.81 6.74 -14.98
C PHE A 260 -4.30 7.19 -13.62
N LEU A 261 -4.73 6.56 -12.53
CA LEU A 261 -4.20 6.83 -11.19
C LEU A 261 -2.68 6.55 -11.14
N LEU A 262 -2.23 5.46 -11.77
CA LEU A 262 -0.80 5.11 -11.84
C LEU A 262 0.00 6.11 -12.70
N PHE A 263 -0.61 6.64 -13.76
CA PHE A 263 0.04 7.62 -14.65
C PHE A 263 0.11 9.02 -14.02
N ASN A 264 -1.04 9.54 -13.61
CA ASN A 264 -1.20 10.92 -13.13
C ASN A 264 -0.79 11.08 -11.67
N GLY A 265 -0.79 9.98 -10.89
CA GLY A 265 -0.74 10.06 -9.44
C GLY A 265 -2.02 10.66 -8.87
N THR A 266 -2.02 10.96 -7.58
CA THR A 266 -3.12 11.69 -6.94
C THR A 266 -2.92 13.19 -7.12
N THR A 267 -3.63 13.79 -8.08
CA THR A 267 -3.65 15.24 -8.30
C THR A 267 -5.04 15.80 -7.99
N GLY A 268 -5.15 16.64 -6.97
CA GLY A 268 -6.38 17.41 -6.69
C GLY A 268 -7.06 17.04 -5.37
N SER A 269 -6.94 17.99 -4.43
CA SER A 269 -7.67 18.23 -3.17
C SER A 269 -6.84 18.03 -1.89
N ASP A 270 -6.82 19.09 -1.09
CA ASP A 270 -6.20 19.20 0.24
C ASP A 270 -6.85 18.29 1.31
N SER A 271 -7.65 17.29 0.91
CA SER A 271 -8.37 16.37 1.79
C SER A 271 -7.97 14.89 1.65
N ILE A 272 -6.92 14.57 0.88
CA ILE A 272 -6.40 13.21 0.79
C ILE A 272 -5.27 13.06 1.81
N ALA A 273 -5.43 12.08 2.72
CA ALA A 273 -4.44 11.77 3.75
C ALA A 273 -3.05 11.54 3.11
N PRO A 274 -1.97 12.06 3.72
CA PRO A 274 -0.62 12.00 3.14
C PRO A 274 -0.17 10.57 2.82
N GLU A 275 -0.63 9.56 3.57
CA GLU A 275 -0.38 8.14 3.31
C GLU A 275 -1.06 7.58 2.03
N SER A 276 -2.05 8.26 1.47
CA SER A 276 -2.73 7.87 0.23
C SER A 276 -2.27 8.66 -0.99
N LYS A 277 -1.30 9.57 -0.82
CA LYS A 277 -0.74 10.34 -1.95
C LYS A 277 0.22 9.46 -2.74
N VAL A 278 -0.15 9.18 -3.98
CA VAL A 278 0.66 8.40 -4.92
C VAL A 278 1.35 9.38 -5.86
N ASN A 279 2.69 9.34 -5.88
CA ASN A 279 3.47 10.12 -6.82
C ASN A 279 3.19 9.66 -8.26
N PRO A 280 3.21 10.58 -9.25
CA PRO A 280 3.10 10.19 -10.65
C PRO A 280 4.12 9.12 -11.03
N GLY A 281 3.74 8.19 -11.90
CA GLY A 281 4.60 7.10 -12.33
C GLY A 281 5.93 7.59 -12.94
N ASN A 282 6.99 6.78 -12.83
CA ASN A 282 8.29 7.10 -13.43
C ASN A 282 8.19 7.23 -14.96
N LEU A 283 9.19 7.84 -15.61
CA LEU A 283 9.18 8.07 -17.07
C LEU A 283 8.97 6.76 -17.88
N ALA A 284 9.57 5.65 -17.45
CA ALA A 284 9.43 4.35 -18.10
C ALA A 284 7.99 3.80 -18.02
N LEU A 285 7.33 4.00 -16.88
CA LEU A 285 5.94 3.63 -16.64
C LEU A 285 5.00 4.50 -17.45
N ARG A 286 5.25 5.81 -17.48
CA ARG A 286 4.47 6.76 -18.29
C ARG A 286 4.55 6.43 -19.77
N LEU A 287 5.73 6.08 -20.30
CA LEU A 287 5.88 5.67 -21.70
C LEU A 287 5.09 4.40 -22.04
N ARG A 288 5.15 3.37 -21.19
CA ARG A 288 4.39 2.12 -21.40
C ARG A 288 2.88 2.35 -21.30
N LEU A 289 2.43 3.06 -20.26
CA LEU A 289 1.01 3.40 -20.07
C LEU A 289 0.44 4.22 -21.22
N MET A 290 1.20 5.20 -21.73
CA MET A 290 0.79 5.96 -22.90
C MET A 290 0.56 5.07 -24.13
N SER A 291 1.44 4.10 -24.38
CA SER A 291 1.24 3.16 -25.48
C SER A 291 -0.01 2.30 -25.30
N ILE A 292 -0.45 2.05 -24.07
CA ILE A 292 -1.69 1.31 -23.76
C ILE A 292 -2.91 2.22 -23.98
N PHE A 293 -2.87 3.46 -23.49
CA PHE A 293 -3.97 4.41 -23.68
C PHE A 293 -4.27 4.70 -25.15
N CYS A 294 -3.25 4.78 -26.01
CA CYS A 294 -3.45 4.94 -27.46
C CYS A 294 -4.19 3.76 -28.13
N ARG A 295 -4.33 2.61 -27.45
CA ARG A 295 -5.02 1.41 -27.95
C ARG A 295 -6.42 1.23 -27.34
N SER A 296 -6.86 2.14 -26.47
CA SER A 296 -8.13 2.06 -25.74
C SER A 296 -9.04 3.24 -26.09
N ILE A 297 -10.26 2.93 -26.54
CA ILE A 297 -11.28 3.96 -26.84
C ILE A 297 -11.78 4.58 -25.55
N THR A 298 -11.95 3.75 -24.51
CA THR A 298 -12.38 4.17 -23.18
C THR A 298 -11.38 5.14 -22.56
N ALA A 299 -10.07 4.86 -22.67
CA ALA A 299 -9.02 5.78 -22.22
C ALA A 299 -9.03 7.10 -22.99
N ALA A 300 -9.26 7.09 -24.30
CA ALA A 300 -9.35 8.30 -25.11
C ALA A 300 -10.56 9.18 -24.70
N ASN A 301 -11.63 8.58 -24.19
CA ASN A 301 -12.86 9.28 -23.78
C ASN A 301 -12.96 9.56 -22.27
N SER A 302 -11.99 9.15 -21.46
CA SER A 302 -11.98 9.28 -19.99
C SER A 302 -11.58 10.69 -19.51
N PHE A 303 -12.47 11.65 -19.70
CA PHE A 303 -12.30 13.02 -19.21
C PHE A 303 -12.55 13.13 -17.70
N PRO A 304 -11.76 13.90 -16.92
CA PRO A 304 -10.64 14.76 -17.31
C PRO A 304 -9.26 14.08 -17.30
N SER A 305 -9.17 12.80 -16.92
CA SER A 305 -7.89 12.09 -16.74
C SER A 305 -7.03 12.04 -18.00
N THR A 306 -7.65 11.85 -19.17
CA THR A 306 -6.96 11.87 -20.48
C THR A 306 -6.30 13.22 -20.77
N LEU A 307 -7.00 14.31 -20.47
CA LEU A 307 -6.51 15.68 -20.66
C LEU A 307 -5.25 15.90 -19.84
N GLN A 308 -5.31 15.51 -18.56
CA GLN A 308 -4.16 15.60 -17.67
C GLN A 308 -2.95 14.82 -18.19
N CYS A 309 -3.16 13.61 -18.71
CA CYS A 309 -2.07 12.83 -19.30
C CYS A 309 -1.45 13.53 -20.51
N ILE A 310 -2.27 14.03 -21.43
CA ILE A 310 -1.81 14.73 -22.64
C ILE A 310 -1.00 15.97 -22.26
N PHE A 311 -1.50 16.80 -21.34
CA PHE A 311 -0.79 17.98 -20.87
C PHE A 311 0.52 17.64 -20.16
N GLY A 312 0.49 16.64 -19.28
CA GLY A 312 1.68 16.16 -18.59
C GLY A 312 2.72 15.55 -19.53
N CYS A 313 2.32 15.03 -20.70
CA CYS A 313 3.22 14.51 -21.73
C CYS A 313 3.81 15.61 -22.63
N ILE A 314 3.02 16.61 -23.01
CA ILE A 314 3.42 17.64 -23.97
C ILE A 314 4.22 18.76 -23.29
N PHE A 315 3.76 19.20 -22.11
CA PHE A 315 4.26 20.38 -21.41
C PHE A 315 5.03 20.05 -20.13
N GLY A 316 5.13 18.77 -19.75
CA GLY A 316 5.89 18.35 -18.56
C GLY A 316 7.39 18.58 -18.71
N THR A 317 8.07 18.89 -17.60
CA THR A 317 9.52 19.14 -17.57
C THR A 317 10.36 17.91 -17.90
N ASP A 318 9.84 16.71 -17.61
CA ASP A 318 10.55 15.43 -17.79
C ASP A 318 10.17 14.71 -19.09
N ALA A 319 9.53 15.43 -20.04
CA ALA A 319 8.95 14.83 -21.24
C ALA A 319 9.98 14.59 -22.36
N THR A 320 10.22 13.32 -22.69
CA THR A 320 11.01 12.91 -23.86
C THR A 320 10.27 13.14 -25.18
N SER A 321 10.99 13.23 -26.30
CA SER A 321 10.40 13.33 -27.65
C SER A 321 9.39 12.23 -27.93
N ARG A 322 9.69 11.00 -27.49
CA ARG A 322 8.80 9.84 -27.60
C ARG A 322 7.53 9.99 -26.74
N LEU A 323 7.64 10.52 -25.52
CA LEU A 323 6.47 10.76 -24.66
C LEU A 323 5.56 11.84 -25.27
N LYS A 324 6.15 12.91 -25.82
CA LYS A 324 5.41 13.96 -26.54
C LYS A 324 4.68 13.39 -27.75
N GLN A 325 5.35 12.57 -28.56
CA GLN A 325 4.74 11.91 -29.73
C GLN A 325 3.54 11.04 -29.31
N LEU A 326 3.67 10.23 -28.26
CA LEU A 326 2.56 9.43 -27.74
C LEU A 326 1.41 10.29 -27.21
N GLY A 327 1.72 11.42 -26.56
CA GLY A 327 0.71 12.41 -26.14
C GLY A 327 -0.08 12.98 -27.31
N PHE A 328 0.58 13.33 -28.42
CA PHE A 328 -0.10 13.77 -29.64
C PHE A 328 -0.94 12.67 -30.29
N ILE A 329 -0.48 11.42 -30.27
CA ILE A 329 -1.26 10.28 -30.76
C ILE A 329 -2.54 10.10 -29.93
N LEU A 330 -2.45 10.16 -28.59
CA LEU A 330 -3.63 10.05 -27.74
C LEU A 330 -4.62 11.21 -27.96
N TYR A 331 -4.11 12.43 -28.15
CA TYR A 331 -4.92 13.58 -28.55
C TYR A 331 -5.65 13.35 -29.89
N ALA A 332 -4.96 12.82 -30.89
CA ALA A 332 -5.57 12.43 -32.15
C ALA A 332 -6.65 11.35 -31.91
N CYS A 333 -6.36 10.27 -31.19
CA CYS A 333 -7.34 9.23 -30.86
C CYS A 333 -8.60 9.81 -30.17
N GLN A 334 -8.43 10.74 -29.23
CA GLN A 334 -9.53 11.40 -28.53
C GLN A 334 -10.42 12.25 -29.46
N THR A 335 -9.84 12.88 -30.49
CA THR A 335 -10.60 13.66 -31.47
C THR A 335 -11.31 12.75 -32.47
N TYR A 336 -10.64 11.68 -32.94
CA TYR A 336 -11.26 10.70 -33.85
C TYR A 336 -12.38 9.90 -33.19
N ALA A 337 -12.21 9.47 -31.94
CA ALA A 337 -13.20 8.72 -31.18
C ALA A 337 -14.38 9.56 -30.66
N ALA A 338 -14.35 10.88 -30.86
CA ALA A 338 -15.44 11.79 -30.49
C ALA A 338 -16.45 11.93 -31.63
N ASP A 339 -17.73 12.07 -31.28
CA ASP A 339 -18.78 12.52 -32.20
C ASP A 339 -18.46 13.90 -32.77
N ALA A 340 -18.99 14.25 -33.94
CA ALA A 340 -18.61 15.45 -34.70
C ALA A 340 -18.62 16.74 -33.87
N ILE A 341 -19.65 16.94 -33.05
CA ILE A 341 -19.79 18.12 -32.16
C ILE A 341 -18.75 18.09 -31.04
N ALA A 342 -18.51 16.92 -30.43
CA ALA A 342 -17.53 16.76 -29.37
C ALA A 342 -16.09 16.91 -29.90
N ARG A 343 -15.83 16.46 -31.14
CA ARG A 343 -14.55 16.61 -31.83
C ARG A 343 -14.22 18.07 -32.07
N GLU A 344 -15.17 18.84 -32.60
CA GLU A 344 -15.00 20.27 -32.88
C GLU A 344 -14.71 21.02 -31.57
N THR A 345 -15.54 20.79 -30.55
CA THR A 345 -15.38 21.41 -29.22
C THR A 345 -14.02 21.07 -28.61
N ARG A 346 -13.62 19.78 -28.62
CA ARG A 346 -12.33 19.34 -28.07
C ARG A 346 -11.18 19.99 -28.82
N SER A 347 -11.20 19.99 -30.15
CA SER A 347 -10.14 20.60 -30.98
C SER A 347 -9.92 22.07 -30.61
N PHE A 348 -11.01 22.84 -30.46
CA PHE A 348 -10.92 24.25 -30.06
C PHE A 348 -10.33 24.42 -28.66
N CYS A 349 -10.82 23.64 -27.69
CA CYS A 349 -10.33 23.72 -26.33
C CYS A 349 -8.84 23.35 -26.24
N PHE A 350 -8.39 22.29 -26.92
CA PHE A 350 -6.99 21.89 -26.93
C PHE A 350 -6.07 22.94 -27.57
N GLN A 351 -6.52 23.59 -28.65
CA GLN A 351 -5.77 24.68 -29.29
C GLN A 351 -5.68 25.92 -28.39
N ALA A 352 -6.80 26.32 -27.77
CA ALA A 352 -6.84 27.44 -26.83
C ALA A 352 -5.96 27.19 -25.60
N VAL A 353 -6.07 26.01 -24.98
CA VAL A 353 -5.21 25.64 -23.84
C VAL A 353 -3.75 25.54 -24.28
N GLY A 354 -3.45 25.02 -25.48
CA GLY A 354 -2.08 24.96 -26.00
C GLY A 354 -1.42 26.34 -26.11
N LEU A 355 -2.11 27.34 -26.65
CA LEU A 355 -1.59 28.72 -26.70
C LEU A 355 -1.49 29.36 -25.31
N LEU A 356 -2.47 29.12 -24.44
CA LEU A 356 -2.44 29.60 -23.06
C LEU A 356 -1.27 28.98 -22.28
N ALA A 357 -0.97 27.70 -22.50
CA ALA A 357 0.15 27.00 -21.88
C ALA A 357 1.51 27.50 -22.40
N GLN A 358 1.60 27.92 -23.68
CA GLN A 358 2.81 28.57 -24.21
C GLN A 358 3.06 29.94 -23.58
N ARG A 359 2.00 30.74 -23.39
CA ARG A 359 2.11 32.11 -22.84
C ARG A 359 2.21 32.14 -21.31
N MET A 360 1.55 31.21 -20.64
CA MET A 360 1.46 31.15 -19.18
C MET A 360 1.60 29.71 -18.66
N PRO A 361 2.80 29.10 -18.82
CA PRO A 361 3.04 27.71 -18.42
C PRO A 361 2.76 27.45 -16.93
N GLN A 362 2.91 28.46 -16.07
CA GLN A 362 2.66 28.36 -14.62
C GLN A 362 1.20 28.06 -14.24
N LEU A 363 0.23 28.38 -15.10
CA LEU A 363 -1.20 28.16 -14.86
C LEU A 363 -1.66 26.73 -15.18
N PHE A 364 -0.87 26.00 -15.98
CA PHE A 364 -1.18 24.64 -16.44
C PHE A 364 -0.19 23.60 -15.89
N ARG A 365 0.85 24.04 -15.17
CA ARG A 365 1.81 23.17 -14.49
C ARG A 365 1.17 22.60 -13.23
N ASP A 366 1.05 21.27 -13.18
CA ASP A 366 0.53 20.48 -12.06
C ASP A 366 -0.93 20.78 -11.64
N LYS A 367 -1.61 21.70 -12.32
CA LYS A 367 -3.01 22.11 -12.07
C LYS A 367 -3.79 22.06 -13.37
N ILE A 368 -4.78 21.17 -13.43
CA ILE A 368 -5.69 21.02 -14.58
C ILE A 368 -6.99 21.82 -14.43
N ASP A 369 -7.21 22.46 -13.28
CA ASP A 369 -8.48 23.12 -12.96
C ASP A 369 -8.87 24.18 -14.00
N VAL A 370 -7.89 24.92 -14.52
CA VAL A 370 -8.11 25.95 -15.53
C VAL A 370 -8.54 25.32 -16.86
N ALA A 371 -7.90 24.21 -17.25
CA ALA A 371 -8.25 23.51 -18.47
C ALA A 371 -9.63 22.85 -18.35
N VAL A 372 -9.93 22.18 -17.23
CA VAL A 372 -11.25 21.58 -16.98
C VAL A 372 -12.36 22.63 -17.01
N ARG A 373 -12.19 23.76 -16.30
CA ARG A 373 -13.16 24.86 -16.30
C ARG A 373 -13.37 25.47 -17.68
N LEU A 374 -12.31 25.59 -18.49
CA LEU A 374 -12.42 26.11 -19.85
C LEU A 374 -13.21 25.15 -20.75
N PHE A 375 -12.99 23.84 -20.63
CA PHE A 375 -13.75 22.84 -21.38
C PHE A 375 -15.23 22.79 -20.94
N ASP A 376 -15.51 22.87 -19.64
CA ASP A 376 -16.88 22.91 -19.12
C ASP A 376 -17.62 24.18 -19.57
N ALA A 377 -16.96 25.34 -19.52
CA ALA A 377 -17.51 26.58 -20.04
C ALA A 377 -17.78 26.49 -21.55
N LEU A 378 -16.82 26.05 -22.36
CA LEU A 378 -16.98 25.95 -23.82
C LEU A 378 -18.04 24.92 -24.25
N LYS A 379 -18.33 23.92 -23.41
CA LYS A 379 -19.42 22.96 -23.65
C LYS A 379 -20.80 23.61 -23.52
N LEU A 380 -20.94 24.62 -22.65
CA LEU A 380 -22.17 25.38 -22.41
C LEU A 380 -22.36 26.54 -23.40
N GLU A 381 -21.27 27.03 -24.00
CA GLU A 381 -21.29 28.16 -24.93
C GLU A 381 -21.80 27.78 -26.34
N GLY A 382 -22.57 28.69 -26.94
CA GLY A 382 -23.13 28.54 -28.29
C GLY A 382 -22.07 28.58 -29.41
N GLN A 383 -22.41 28.00 -30.57
CA GLN A 383 -21.52 27.85 -31.74
C GLN A 383 -20.84 29.16 -32.19
N TYR A 384 -21.51 30.29 -31.99
CA TYR A 384 -21.00 31.64 -32.31
C TYR A 384 -19.81 32.08 -31.44
N ILE A 385 -19.82 31.77 -30.14
CA ILE A 385 -18.73 32.17 -29.22
C ILE A 385 -17.47 31.34 -29.47
N ARG A 386 -17.61 30.08 -29.89
CA ARG A 386 -16.50 29.22 -30.32
C ARG A 386 -15.77 29.80 -31.54
N MET A 387 -16.50 30.36 -32.51
CA MET A 387 -15.92 31.05 -33.67
C MET A 387 -15.25 32.39 -33.30
N ILE A 388 -15.71 33.08 -32.25
CA ILE A 388 -15.07 34.33 -31.78
C ILE A 388 -13.72 34.04 -31.13
N VAL A 389 -13.63 32.98 -30.31
CA VAL A 389 -12.33 32.53 -29.76
C VAL A 389 -11.34 32.23 -30.88
N GLN A 390 -11.79 31.61 -31.98
CA GLN A 390 -10.98 31.38 -33.18
C GLN A 390 -10.50 32.69 -33.85
N LYS A 391 -11.34 33.72 -33.95
CA LYS A 391 -10.98 35.01 -34.56
C LYS A 391 -10.04 35.86 -33.69
N GLN A 392 -10.21 35.86 -32.37
CA GLN A 392 -9.32 36.56 -31.44
C GLN A 392 -7.91 35.94 -31.43
N GLN A 393 -7.78 34.67 -31.81
CA GLN A 393 -6.52 33.94 -31.90
C GLN A 393 -5.66 34.36 -33.11
N PHE A 394 -6.28 34.66 -34.25
CA PHE A 394 -5.59 35.15 -35.46
C PHE A 394 -5.12 36.61 -35.37
N TYR A 395 -5.64 37.39 -34.43
CA TYR A 395 -5.24 38.78 -34.20
C TYR A 395 -4.10 38.94 -33.19
N CYS A 396 -3.57 37.83 -32.67
CA CYS A 396 -2.60 37.81 -31.58
C CYS A 396 -1.24 37.20 -31.98
N ASP A 397 -1.01 36.93 -33.28
CA ASP A 397 0.30 36.61 -33.85
C ASP A 397 1.10 37.88 -34.17
#